data_AF-A0A4Y8JJK5-F1
#
_entry.id   AF-A0A4Y8JJK5-F1
#
_cell.length_a   1.000
_cell.length_b   1.000
_cell.length_c   1.000
_cell.angle_alpha   90.00
_cell.angle_beta   90.00
_cell.angle_gamma   90.00
#
_symmetry.space_group_name_H-M   'P 1'
#
loop_
_entity.id
_entity.type
_entity.pdbx_description
1 polymer ?
#
loop_
_entity_poly.entity_id
_entity_poly.type
_entity_poly.pdbx_seq_one_letter_code
_entity_poly.pdbx_strand_id
1 'polypeptide(L)'
;MSSVTSPDLQFAVRIVLAVVFIGAGITHFVPRVARTMSAMIPPRLRTTGMLSPDNLVILTGVCEIAGGLGLLYPPTMVTAGVCLIVFLAAIFPANAFAARYPDRFGVAAIPLVPRLAGQLVLMGLIVVAIA
;
A
#
# COMPACT_ATOMS: atom_id res chain seq x y z
N MET A 1 -31.96 4.13 17.93
CA MET A 1 -30.83 4.40 17.02
C MET A 1 -29.57 4.30 17.86
N SER A 2 -28.74 3.27 17.68
CA SER A 2 -27.49 3.11 18.43
C SER A 2 -26.55 4.25 18.05
N SER A 3 -26.06 5.01 19.03
CA SER A 3 -25.04 6.04 18.81
C SER A 3 -23.72 5.35 18.48
N VAL A 4 -23.18 5.56 17.27
CA VAL A 4 -21.85 5.08 16.88
C VAL A 4 -20.81 5.70 17.81
N THR A 5 -20.01 4.88 18.49
CA THR A 5 -18.93 5.36 19.36
C THR A 5 -17.61 5.48 18.58
N SER A 6 -16.64 6.24 19.09
CA SER A 6 -15.34 6.36 18.42
C SER A 6 -14.60 5.02 18.25
N PRO A 7 -14.62 4.07 19.21
CA PRO A 7 -14.02 2.74 18.99
C PRO A 7 -14.71 1.96 17.86
N ASP A 8 -16.04 2.06 17.73
CA ASP A 8 -16.79 1.38 16.66
C ASP A 8 -16.36 1.91 15.28
N LEU A 9 -16.18 3.23 15.17
CA LEU A 9 -15.70 3.87 13.95
C LEU A 9 -14.28 3.41 13.61
N GLN A 10 -13.36 3.43 14.57
CA GLN A 10 -11.98 3.00 14.34
C GLN A 10 -11.90 1.54 13.91
N PHE A 11 -12.71 0.66 14.51
CA PHE A 11 -12.77 -0.74 14.13
C PHE A 11 -13.30 -0.92 12.70
N ALA A 12 -14.36 -0.20 12.34
CA ALA A 12 -14.87 -0.20 10.97
C ALA A 12 -13.81 0.30 9.96
N VAL A 13 -13.08 1.38 10.28
CA VAL A 13 -11.98 1.89 9.45
C VAL A 13 -10.87 0.85 9.32
N ARG A 14 -10.49 0.16 10.40
CA ARG A 14 -9.50 -0.94 10.35
C ARG A 14 -9.93 -2.06 9.42
N ILE A 15 -11.20 -2.46 9.45
CA ILE A 15 -11.74 -3.48 8.53
C ILE A 15 -11.61 -3.01 7.08
N VAL A 16 -12.05 -1.79 6.79
CA VAL A 16 -11.96 -1.23 5.42
C VAL A 16 -10.52 -1.17 4.94
N LEU A 17 -9.61 -0.65 5.76
CA LEU A 17 -8.18 -0.59 5.44
C LEU A 17 -7.57 -1.99 5.27
N ALA A 18 -7.92 -2.95 6.12
CA ALA A 18 -7.46 -4.32 5.99
C ALA A 18 -7.89 -4.94 4.66
N VAL A 19 -9.16 -4.76 4.25
CA VAL A 19 -9.64 -5.22 2.95
C VAL A 19 -8.87 -4.55 1.80
N VAL A 20 -8.64 -3.24 1.88
CA VAL A 20 -7.88 -2.49 0.86
C VAL A 20 -6.44 -3.00 0.75
N PHE A 21 -5.70 -3.12 1.86
CA PHE A 21 -4.30 -3.55 1.85
C PHE A 21 -4.15 -5.03 1.51
N ILE A 22 -4.99 -5.91 2.04
CA ILE A 22 -4.95 -7.33 1.69
C ILE A 22 -5.30 -7.52 0.21
N GLY A 23 -6.34 -6.84 -0.28
CA GLY A 23 -6.71 -6.86 -1.69
C GLY A 23 -5.58 -6.37 -2.59
N ALA A 24 -4.95 -5.23 -2.27
CA ALA A 24 -3.79 -4.71 -3.00
C ALA A 24 -2.60 -5.69 -2.96
N GLY A 25 -2.28 -6.23 -1.79
CA GLY A 25 -1.19 -7.17 -1.60
C GLY A 25 -1.37 -8.47 -2.41
N ILE A 26 -2.60 -8.98 -2.53
CA ILE A 26 -2.91 -10.14 -3.38
C ILE A 26 -2.55 -9.87 -4.84
N THR A 27 -2.75 -8.64 -5.35
CA THR A 27 -2.46 -8.31 -6.76
C THR A 27 -0.98 -8.43 -7.12
N HIS A 28 -0.06 -8.32 -6.15
CA HIS A 28 1.37 -8.51 -6.35
C HIS A 28 1.74 -9.94 -6.79
N PHE A 29 0.85 -10.91 -6.53
CA PHE A 29 1.05 -12.31 -6.91
C PHE A 29 0.36 -12.66 -8.24
N VAL A 30 -0.33 -11.71 -8.87
CA VAL A 30 -0.94 -11.89 -10.20
C VAL A 30 0.13 -11.62 -11.27
N PRO A 31 0.54 -12.61 -12.11
CA PRO A 31 1.74 -12.48 -12.95
C PRO A 31 1.78 -11.26 -13.88
N ARG A 32 0.63 -10.87 -14.46
CA ARG A 32 0.54 -9.69 -15.34
C ARG A 32 0.72 -8.37 -14.57
N VAL A 33 0.16 -8.30 -13.36
CA VAL A 33 0.24 -7.12 -12.50
C VAL A 33 1.64 -7.00 -11.91
N ALA A 34 2.18 -8.11 -11.40
CA ALA A 34 3.53 -8.19 -10.85
C ALA A 34 4.59 -7.67 -11.84
N ARG A 35 4.56 -8.12 -13.11
CA ARG A 35 5.47 -7.62 -14.15
C ARG A 35 5.35 -6.12 -14.38
N THR A 36 4.14 -5.58 -14.29
CA THR A 36 3.90 -4.13 -14.43
C THR A 36 4.52 -3.39 -13.25
N MET A 37 4.28 -3.87 -12.02
CA MET A 37 4.86 -3.30 -10.79
C MET A 37 6.39 -3.33 -10.79
N SER A 38 7.01 -4.45 -11.18
CA SER A 38 8.47 -4.56 -11.32
C SER A 38 9.02 -3.53 -12.30
N ALA A 39 8.31 -3.30 -13.42
CA ALA A 39 8.70 -2.32 -14.42
C ALA A 39 8.49 -0.86 -13.94
N MET A 40 7.62 -0.61 -12.97
CA MET A 40 7.43 0.71 -12.33
C MET A 40 8.57 1.07 -11.37
N ILE A 41 9.40 0.11 -10.94
CA ILE A 41 10.53 0.41 -10.07
C ILE A 41 11.53 1.30 -10.84
N PRO A 42 11.91 2.49 -10.31
CA PRO A 42 12.78 3.42 -11.01
C PRO A 42 14.13 2.81 -11.37
N PRO A 43 14.74 3.10 -12.54
CA PRO A 43 16.01 2.52 -12.97
C PRO A 43 17.13 2.60 -11.92
N ARG A 44 17.22 3.72 -11.21
CA ARG A 44 18.21 3.95 -10.12
C ARG A 44 18.07 3.02 -8.92
N LEU A 45 16.93 2.34 -8.75
CA LEU A 45 16.66 1.40 -7.66
C LEU A 45 16.69 -0.06 -8.13
N ARG A 46 16.92 -0.31 -9.42
CA ARG A 46 16.98 -1.68 -9.96
C ARG A 46 18.34 -2.27 -9.66
N THR A 47 18.38 -3.14 -8.66
CA THR A 47 19.58 -3.92 -8.32
C THR A 47 19.39 -5.39 -8.72
N THR A 48 20.48 -6.16 -8.68
CA THR A 48 20.45 -7.62 -8.87
C THR A 48 20.49 -8.33 -7.51
N GLY A 49 20.22 -9.65 -7.50
CA GLY A 49 20.23 -10.44 -6.27
C GLY A 49 18.96 -10.27 -5.44
N MET A 50 19.10 -10.16 -4.12
CA MET A 50 17.94 -10.15 -3.19
C MET A 50 17.02 -8.93 -3.37
N LEU A 51 17.57 -7.79 -3.77
CA LEU A 51 16.84 -6.54 -3.98
C LEU A 51 16.46 -6.33 -5.47
N SER A 52 16.24 -7.43 -6.20
CA SER A 52 15.73 -7.37 -7.57
C SER A 52 14.32 -6.78 -7.59
N PRO A 53 13.90 -6.12 -8.69
CA PRO A 53 12.55 -5.58 -8.82
C PRO A 53 11.44 -6.59 -8.52
N ASP A 54 11.57 -7.83 -9.00
CA ASP A 54 10.58 -8.89 -8.79
C ASP A 54 10.51 -9.31 -7.32
N ASN A 55 11.66 -9.41 -6.63
CA ASN A 55 11.68 -9.72 -5.20
C ASN A 55 11.10 -8.58 -4.36
N LEU A 56 11.34 -7.33 -4.76
CA LEU A 56 10.74 -6.17 -4.11
C LEU A 56 9.22 -6.18 -4.26
N VAL A 57 8.68 -6.55 -5.42
CA VAL A 57 7.21 -6.71 -5.62
C VAL A 57 6.66 -7.81 -4.72
N ILE A 58 7.34 -8.95 -4.60
CA ILE A 58 6.92 -10.01 -3.68
C ILE A 58 6.94 -9.50 -2.23
N LEU A 59 8.03 -8.84 -1.83
CA LEU A 59 8.18 -8.29 -0.49
C LEU A 59 7.08 -7.27 -0.17
N THR A 60 6.80 -6.34 -1.08
CA THR A 60 5.77 -5.32 -0.87
C THR A 60 4.38 -5.94 -0.78
N GLY A 61 4.07 -6.96 -1.59
CA GLY A 61 2.82 -7.71 -1.49
C GLY A 61 2.64 -8.42 -0.14
N VAL A 62 3.70 -9.05 0.38
CA VAL A 62 3.69 -9.65 1.72
C VAL A 62 3.49 -8.59 2.81
N CYS A 63 4.19 -7.45 2.72
CA CYS A 63 4.06 -6.35 3.67
C CYS A 63 2.64 -5.78 3.72
N GLU A 64 1.96 -5.61 2.59
CA GLU A 64 0.57 -5.13 2.55
C GLU A 64 -0.39 -6.12 3.20
N ILE A 65 -0.28 -7.42 2.88
CA ILE A 65 -1.12 -8.45 3.48
C ILE A 65 -0.88 -8.52 5.00
N ALA A 66 0.38 -8.57 5.42
CA ALA A 66 0.75 -8.62 6.83
C ALA A 66 0.29 -7.37 7.59
N GLY A 67 0.43 -6.19 6.98
CA GLY A 67 -0.05 -4.94 7.56
C GLY A 67 -1.56 -4.91 7.70
N GLY A 68 -2.29 -5.33 6.66
CA GLY A 68 -3.76 -5.41 6.70
C GLY A 68 -4.26 -6.39 7.77
N LEU A 69 -3.67 -7.57 7.88
CA LEU A 69 -3.98 -8.51 8.97
C LEU A 69 -3.59 -7.95 10.35
N GLY A 70 -2.45 -7.26 10.43
CA GLY A 70 -1.97 -6.62 11.65
C GLY A 70 -2.91 -5.53 12.17
N LEU A 71 -3.59 -4.79 11.30
CA LEU A 71 -4.61 -3.81 11.71
C LEU A 71 -5.81 -4.45 12.41
N LEU A 72 -6.09 -5.73 12.14
CA LEU A 72 -7.22 -6.47 12.74
C LEU A 72 -6.86 -7.17 14.06
N TYR A 73 -5.57 -7.31 14.37
CA TYR A 73 -5.09 -7.96 15.58
C TYR A 73 -4.69 -6.91 16.63
N PRO A 74 -5.45 -6.72 17.72
CA PRO A 74 -5.23 -5.61 18.66
C PRO A 74 -3.79 -5.49 19.20
N PRO A 75 -3.06 -6.59 19.50
CA PRO A 75 -1.68 -6.50 19.95
C PRO A 75 -0.68 -5.92 18.94
N THR A 76 -1.00 -5.93 17.63
CA THR A 76 -0.11 -5.44 16.58
C THR A 76 -0.65 -4.23 15.82
N MET A 77 -1.88 -3.79 16.10
CA MET A 77 -2.58 -2.76 15.30
C MET A 77 -1.77 -1.47 15.13
N VAL A 78 -1.14 -0.96 16.21
CA VAL A 78 -0.37 0.28 16.17
C VAL A 78 0.90 0.09 15.35
N THR A 79 1.65 -0.98 15.59
CA THR A 79 2.86 -1.31 14.84
C THR A 79 2.56 -1.51 13.35
N ALA A 80 1.48 -2.23 13.02
CA ALA A 80 1.03 -2.45 11.65
C ALA A 80 0.66 -1.13 10.96
N GLY A 81 -0.07 -0.25 11.65
CA GLY A 81 -0.41 1.07 11.11
C GLY A 81 0.82 1.94 10.82
N VAL A 82 1.76 2.03 11.76
CA VAL A 82 3.02 2.77 11.55
C VAL A 82 3.82 2.19 10.37
N CYS A 83 3.95 0.86 10.30
CA CYS A 83 4.63 0.19 9.19
C CYS A 83 3.95 0.47 7.85
N LEU A 84 2.61 0.46 7.78
CA LEU A 84 1.87 0.78 6.55
C LEU A 84 2.06 2.25 6.12
N ILE A 85 2.14 3.19 7.05
CA ILE A 85 2.44 4.60 6.74
C ILE A 85 3.83 4.74 6.13
N VAL A 86 4.85 4.14 6.75
CA VAL A 86 6.23 4.13 6.24
C VAL A 86 6.29 3.43 4.88
N PHE A 87 5.59 2.31 4.74
CA PHE A 87 5.49 1.55 3.50
C PHE A 87 4.91 2.38 2.36
N LEU A 88 3.79 3.08 2.57
CA LEU A 88 3.18 3.96 1.58
C LEU A 88 4.16 5.04 1.10
N ALA A 89 4.93 5.64 2.03
CA ALA A 89 5.98 6.59 1.67
C ALA A 89 7.11 5.92 0.85
N ALA A 90 7.52 4.71 1.24
CA ALA A 90 8.61 3.98 0.59
C ALA A 90 8.29 3.55 -0.85
N ILE A 91 7.03 3.23 -1.17
CA ILE A 91 6.62 2.84 -2.53
C ILE A 91 6.32 4.04 -3.45
N PHE A 92 6.20 5.25 -2.91
CA PHE A 92 5.87 6.45 -3.70
C PHE A 92 6.82 6.71 -4.89
N PRO A 93 8.14 6.49 -4.81
CA PRO A 93 9.03 6.66 -5.96
C PRO A 93 8.64 5.81 -7.18
N ALA A 94 8.11 4.59 -6.98
CA ALA A 94 7.63 3.75 -8.08
C ALA A 94 6.35 4.33 -8.70
N ASN A 95 5.42 4.80 -7.86
CA ASN A 95 4.21 5.47 -8.32
C ASN A 95 4.51 6.76 -9.09
N ALA A 96 5.44 7.58 -8.58
CA ALA A 96 5.87 8.82 -9.21
C ALA A 96 6.62 8.58 -10.53
N PHE A 97 7.36 7.47 -10.63
CA PHE A 97 7.97 7.05 -11.89
C PHE A 97 6.90 6.63 -12.90
N ALA A 98 5.95 5.77 -12.52
CA ALA A 98 4.88 5.33 -13.40
C ALA A 98 4.05 6.49 -13.97
N ALA A 99 3.75 7.49 -13.13
CA ALA A 99 3.02 8.70 -13.52
C ALA A 99 3.67 9.51 -14.66
N ARG A 100 4.98 9.34 -14.89
CA ARG A 100 5.73 10.02 -15.97
C ARG A 100 5.64 9.30 -17.32
N TYR A 101 5.15 8.05 -17.34
CA TYR A 101 5.11 7.22 -18.54
C TYR A 101 3.72 6.59 -18.73
N PRO A 102 2.66 7.40 -18.95
CA PRO A 102 1.30 6.91 -19.12
C PRO A 102 1.15 5.93 -20.30
N ASP A 103 1.83 6.17 -21.41
CA ASP A 103 1.80 5.29 -22.59
C ASP A 103 2.35 3.88 -22.30
N ARG A 104 3.22 3.76 -21.29
CA ARG A 104 3.85 2.49 -20.91
C ARG A 104 3.06 1.73 -19.86
N PHE A 105 2.47 2.43 -18.89
CA PHE A 105 1.86 1.82 -17.70
C PHE A 105 0.34 1.92 -17.67
N GLY A 106 -0.29 2.64 -18.61
CA GLY A 106 -1.74 2.72 -18.75
C GLY A 106 -2.44 3.06 -17.43
N VAL A 107 -3.35 2.19 -17.00
CA VAL A 107 -4.14 2.36 -15.76
C VAL A 107 -3.28 2.43 -14.48
N ALA A 108 -2.05 1.92 -14.51
CA ALA A 108 -1.13 2.02 -13.36
C ALA A 108 -0.45 3.40 -13.26
N ALA A 109 -0.42 4.19 -14.35
CA ALA A 109 0.13 5.55 -14.38
C ALA A 109 -0.87 6.59 -13.86
N ILE A 110 -1.31 6.44 -12.61
CA ILE A 110 -2.14 7.46 -11.96
C ILE A 110 -1.33 8.78 -11.88
N PRO A 111 -1.89 9.93 -12.27
CA PRO A 111 -1.20 11.22 -12.19
C PRO A 111 -0.68 11.51 -10.78
N LEU A 112 0.48 12.18 -10.71
CA LEU A 112 1.25 12.34 -9.46
C LEU A 112 0.44 12.96 -8.32
N VAL A 113 -0.30 14.05 -8.59
CA VAL A 113 -1.05 14.80 -7.57
C VAL A 113 -2.21 13.97 -6.99
N PRO A 114 -3.13 13.39 -7.80
CA PRO A 114 -4.13 12.46 -7.31
C PRO A 114 -3.54 11.28 -6.55
N ARG A 115 -2.43 10.72 -7.03
CA ARG A 115 -1.74 9.61 -6.36
C ARG A 115 -1.23 10.01 -4.98
N LEU A 116 -0.54 11.14 -4.87
CA LEU A 116 -0.03 11.66 -3.61
C LEU A 116 -1.17 11.94 -2.63
N ALA A 117 -2.23 12.61 -3.10
CA ALA A 117 -3.42 12.87 -2.30
C ALA A 117 -4.04 11.57 -1.76
N GLY A 118 -4.21 10.55 -2.61
CA GLY A 118 -4.74 9.26 -2.20
C GLY A 118 -3.89 8.56 -1.14
N GLN A 119 -2.55 8.62 -1.25
CA GLN A 119 -1.67 8.05 -0.24
C GLN A 119 -1.73 8.82 1.08
N LEU A 120 -1.79 10.15 1.04
CA LEU A 120 -1.95 10.97 2.25
C LEU A 120 -3.29 10.71 2.94
N VAL A 121 -4.38 10.53 2.18
CA VAL A 121 -5.68 10.12 2.73
C VAL A 121 -5.58 8.76 3.39
N LEU A 122 -4.96 7.76 2.74
CA LEU A 122 -4.76 6.44 3.35
C LEU A 122 -3.92 6.52 4.63
N MET A 123 -2.83 7.29 4.63
CA MET A 123 -2.02 7.52 5.85
C MET A 123 -2.85 8.16 6.96
N GLY A 124 -3.66 9.18 6.66
CA GLY A 124 -4.54 9.83 7.63
C GLY A 124 -5.61 8.87 8.18
N LEU A 125 -6.21 8.04 7.33
CA LEU A 125 -7.14 7.00 7.77
C LEU A 125 -6.47 5.96 8.66
N ILE A 126 -5.22 5.58 8.38
CA ILE A 126 -4.46 4.69 9.26
C ILE A 126 -4.23 5.34 10.63
N VAL A 127 -3.87 6.64 10.68
CA VAL A 127 -3.72 7.37 11.95
C VAL A 127 -5.02 7.34 12.75
N VAL A 128 -6.16 7.61 12.11
CA VAL A 128 -7.48 7.52 12.74
C VAL A 128 -7.78 6.10 13.24
N ALA A 129 -7.38 5.09 12.47
CA ALA A 129 -7.66 3.69 12.78
C ALA A 129 -6.92 3.13 14.01
N ILE A 130 -5.78 3.73 14.38
CA ILE A 130 -4.88 3.26 15.44
C ILE A 130 -4.75 4.21 16.64
N ALA A 131 -5.41 5.37 16.60
CA ALA A 131 -5.42 6.37 17.67
C ALA A 131 -6.45 6.00 18.75
#